data_AF-A0A0M4RKV2-F1
#
_entry.id   AF-A0A0M4RKV2-F1
#
_cell.length_a   1.000
_cell.length_b   1.000
_cell.length_c   1.000
_cell.angle_alpha   90.00
_cell.angle_beta   90.00
_cell.angle_gamma   90.00
#
_symmetry.space_group_name_H-M   'P 1'
#
loop_
_entity.id
_entity.type
_entity.pdbx_description
1 polymer ?
#
loop_
_entity_poly.entity_id
_entity_poly.type
_entity_poly.pdbx_seq_one_letter_code
_entity_poly.pdbx_strand_id
1 'polypeptide(L)'
;MTQSTLRTGPDANGLFGSFGGRYVAETLMPLILDLDREYELAKTDPEFIKELAYFQRDYVGRPSPLYYAERLTEFCGGAKIYLKREELNHTGAHKINNCIGQILLARRMGKKRIIAETGAGMHGVATATVAARFGLQCVIYMGTTDIERQQANVFRMKLLGAEVIPVVAGTGTLKDAMNEALRDWVTNVDDTFYLIGTVAGPHPYPAMVRDFQAVIGKETRDQMLDQEGRLPDSLVACIGGGSNAMGLFHPFLDDTSVEIIGVEAAGYGIETGKHAASLNGGEPGVLHGNRTFLLQDDDGQIIDAHSISAGLDYPGIGPEHAWLHDIGRVEYTSVTDEEALDAFHKCCRLEGIIPALESAHALAEVFKRAPTLPADHLMVVNLSGRGDKDMQTVMHHMEQSQQEKH
;
A
#
# COMPACT_ATOMS: atom_id res chain seq x y z
N MET A 1 -9.39 -28.78 -18.31
CA MET A 1 -9.55 -27.33 -18.52
C MET A 1 -8.34 -26.69 -17.87
N THR A 2 -7.45 -26.08 -18.65
CA THR A 2 -6.32 -25.33 -18.09
C THR A 2 -6.90 -24.23 -17.21
N GLN A 3 -6.68 -24.28 -15.89
CA GLN A 3 -7.02 -23.16 -15.02
C GLN A 3 -6.31 -21.93 -15.59
N SER A 4 -7.08 -20.92 -16.02
CA SER A 4 -6.54 -19.62 -16.40
C SER A 4 -5.90 -19.03 -15.15
N THR A 5 -4.59 -18.77 -15.22
CA THR A 5 -3.87 -18.12 -14.12
C THR A 5 -4.51 -16.76 -13.81
N LEU A 6 -4.61 -16.41 -12.53
CA LEU A 6 -5.04 -15.10 -12.06
C LEU A 6 -3.88 -14.08 -12.04
N ARG A 7 -2.70 -14.48 -12.52
CA ARG A 7 -1.47 -13.68 -12.47
C ARG A 7 -1.11 -13.04 -13.81
N THR A 8 -1.87 -13.28 -14.88
CA THR A 8 -1.61 -12.78 -16.24
C THR A 8 -1.58 -11.26 -16.36
N GLY A 9 -2.14 -10.53 -15.38
CA GLY A 9 -2.22 -9.08 -15.42
C GLY A 9 -3.43 -8.56 -16.19
N PRO A 10 -3.50 -7.25 -16.46
CA PRO A 10 -4.61 -6.64 -17.18
C PRO A 10 -4.56 -6.98 -18.68
N ASP A 11 -5.67 -6.75 -19.38
CA ASP A 11 -5.73 -6.80 -20.84
C ASP A 11 -4.96 -5.63 -21.50
N ALA A 12 -4.96 -5.59 -22.83
CA ALA A 12 -4.28 -4.54 -23.61
C ALA A 12 -4.82 -3.12 -23.36
N ASN A 13 -6.02 -2.99 -22.79
CA ASN A 13 -6.61 -1.70 -22.41
C ASN A 13 -6.29 -1.34 -20.95
N GLY A 14 -5.55 -2.18 -20.23
CA GLY A 14 -5.23 -1.99 -18.82
C GLY A 14 -6.35 -2.43 -17.88
N LEU A 15 -7.28 -3.29 -18.33
CA LEU A 15 -8.41 -3.76 -17.54
C LEU A 15 -8.16 -5.14 -16.91
N PHE A 16 -8.36 -5.24 -15.61
CA PHE A 16 -8.55 -6.48 -14.86
C PHE A 16 -10.04 -6.79 -14.82
N GLY A 17 -10.50 -7.66 -15.73
CA GLY A 17 -11.93 -7.84 -15.95
C GLY A 17 -12.61 -6.51 -16.29
N SER A 18 -13.43 -5.99 -15.38
CA SER A 18 -14.16 -4.73 -15.53
C SER A 18 -13.42 -3.48 -15.01
N PHE A 19 -12.32 -3.64 -14.28
CA PHE A 19 -11.69 -2.56 -13.51
C PHE A 19 -10.31 -2.20 -14.07
N GLY A 20 -9.85 -0.96 -13.86
CA GLY A 20 -8.56 -0.48 -14.36
C GLY A 20 -8.73 0.54 -15.47
N GLY A 21 -8.00 0.40 -16.57
CA GLY A 21 -8.06 1.28 -17.73
C GLY A 21 -7.21 2.55 -17.59
N ARG A 22 -7.45 3.51 -18.48
CA ARG A 22 -6.76 4.81 -18.57
C ARG A 22 -7.77 5.95 -18.65
N TYR A 23 -8.36 6.30 -17.51
CA TYR A 23 -9.39 7.35 -17.42
C TYR A 23 -8.76 8.71 -17.08
N VAL A 24 -7.89 9.18 -17.96
CA VAL A 24 -7.13 10.43 -17.78
C VAL A 24 -7.44 11.44 -18.88
N ALA A 25 -7.02 12.69 -18.69
CA ALA A 25 -7.02 13.67 -19.77
C ALA A 25 -6.12 13.21 -20.93
N GLU A 26 -6.54 13.49 -22.17
CA GLU A 26 -5.79 13.14 -23.39
C GLU A 26 -4.34 13.67 -23.37
N THR A 27 -4.10 14.79 -22.71
CA THR A 27 -2.76 15.39 -22.55
C THR A 27 -1.79 14.50 -21.79
N LEU A 28 -2.25 13.57 -20.96
CA LEU A 28 -1.42 12.61 -20.22
C LEU A 28 -1.18 11.30 -20.99
N MET A 29 -1.98 11.01 -22.02
CA MET A 29 -1.92 9.73 -22.73
C MET A 29 -0.54 9.44 -23.34
N PRO A 30 0.16 10.40 -23.99
CA PRO A 30 1.51 10.14 -24.51
C PRO A 30 2.50 9.70 -23.42
N LEU A 31 2.48 10.35 -22.25
CA LEU A 31 3.36 10.01 -21.13
C LEU A 31 3.09 8.62 -20.57
N ILE A 32 1.81 8.29 -20.43
CA ILE A 32 1.36 6.99 -19.93
C ILE A 32 1.75 5.88 -20.91
N LEU A 33 1.60 6.10 -22.21
CA LEU A 33 1.99 5.15 -23.25
C LEU A 33 3.50 4.97 -23.34
N ASP A 34 4.28 6.04 -23.14
CA ASP A 34 5.73 5.95 -23.08
C ASP A 34 6.22 5.22 -21.82
N LEU A 35 5.58 5.47 -20.67
CA LEU A 35 5.83 4.72 -19.44
C LEU A 35 5.51 3.23 -19.63
N ASP A 36 4.37 2.90 -20.21
CA ASP A 36 3.95 1.51 -20.49
C ASP A 36 4.96 0.79 -21.38
N ARG A 37 5.40 1.45 -22.47
CA ARG A 37 6.41 0.90 -23.36
C ARG A 37 7.74 0.65 -22.63
N GLU A 38 8.23 1.63 -21.87
CA GLU A 38 9.47 1.47 -21.12
C GLU A 38 9.37 0.40 -20.04
N TYR A 39 8.22 0.34 -19.35
CA TYR A 39 7.94 -0.68 -18.36
C TYR A 39 7.98 -2.09 -18.96
N GLU A 40 7.32 -2.33 -20.09
CA GLU A 40 7.34 -3.65 -20.75
C GLU A 40 8.73 -4.05 -21.24
N LEU A 41 9.54 -3.08 -21.70
CA LEU A 41 10.95 -3.32 -22.03
C LEU A 41 11.76 -3.70 -20.78
N ALA A 42 11.63 -2.92 -19.69
CA ALA A 42 12.38 -3.11 -18.46
C ALA A 42 12.10 -4.46 -17.78
N LYS A 43 10.86 -4.97 -17.84
CA LYS A 43 10.49 -6.28 -17.27
C LYS A 43 11.29 -7.46 -17.81
N THR A 44 11.77 -7.35 -19.06
CA THR A 44 12.50 -8.42 -19.75
C THR A 44 13.98 -8.11 -19.95
N ASP A 45 14.43 -6.93 -19.53
CA ASP A 45 15.82 -6.49 -19.64
C ASP A 45 16.68 -7.05 -18.48
N PRO A 46 17.66 -7.93 -18.76
CA PRO A 46 18.51 -8.51 -17.72
C PRO A 46 19.30 -7.48 -16.91
N GLU A 47 19.70 -6.35 -17.51
CA GLU A 47 20.46 -5.32 -16.79
C GLU A 47 19.55 -4.52 -15.85
N PHE A 48 18.30 -4.24 -16.23
CA PHE A 48 17.32 -3.65 -15.32
C PHE A 48 17.03 -4.57 -14.14
N ILE A 49 16.79 -5.85 -14.40
CA ILE A 49 16.52 -6.86 -13.35
C ILE A 49 17.71 -6.95 -12.38
N LYS A 50 18.94 -6.96 -12.91
CA LYS A 50 20.16 -7.00 -12.12
C LYS A 50 20.38 -5.73 -11.28
N GLU A 51 20.13 -4.55 -11.85
CA GLU A 51 20.21 -3.28 -11.13
C GLU A 51 19.14 -3.21 -10.02
N LEU A 52 17.90 -3.60 -10.32
CA LEU A 52 16.82 -3.67 -9.32
C LEU A 52 17.17 -4.63 -8.19
N ALA A 53 17.64 -5.85 -8.50
CA ALA A 53 18.04 -6.84 -7.51
C ALA A 53 19.21 -6.34 -6.64
N TYR A 54 20.16 -5.62 -7.22
CA TYR A 54 21.25 -4.98 -6.48
C TYR A 54 20.72 -3.99 -5.44
N PHE A 55 19.84 -3.06 -5.83
CA PHE A 55 19.30 -2.09 -4.88
C PHE A 55 18.34 -2.73 -3.86
N GLN A 56 17.57 -3.74 -4.25
CA GLN A 56 16.75 -4.49 -3.30
C GLN A 56 17.63 -5.13 -2.20
N ARG A 57 18.74 -5.78 -2.58
CA ARG A 57 19.64 -6.43 -1.62
C ARG A 57 20.44 -5.43 -0.78
N ASP A 58 21.19 -4.54 -1.44
CA ASP A 58 22.26 -3.77 -0.79
C ASP A 58 21.81 -2.39 -0.29
N TYR A 59 20.70 -1.87 -0.79
CA TYR A 59 20.19 -0.55 -0.41
C TYR A 59 18.89 -0.62 0.40
N VAL A 60 17.94 -1.47 -0.02
CA VAL A 60 16.70 -1.68 0.73
C VAL A 60 16.91 -2.61 1.92
N GLY A 61 17.76 -3.63 1.77
CA GLY A 61 18.04 -4.63 2.81
C GLY A 61 17.20 -5.91 2.68
N ARG A 62 16.81 -6.29 1.45
CA ARG A 62 16.04 -7.51 1.18
C ARG A 62 16.93 -8.77 1.16
N PRO A 63 16.39 -9.97 1.47
CA PRO A 63 14.99 -10.24 1.81
C PRO A 63 14.62 -9.77 3.22
N SER A 64 13.39 -9.27 3.39
CA SER A 64 12.88 -8.98 4.73
C SER A 64 12.58 -10.29 5.46
N PRO A 65 12.85 -10.42 6.77
CA PRO A 65 12.58 -11.65 7.51
C PRO A 65 11.10 -12.06 7.49
N LEU A 66 10.85 -13.36 7.61
CA LEU A 66 9.56 -13.91 8.00
C LEU A 66 9.69 -14.43 9.44
N TYR A 67 8.99 -13.79 10.36
CA TYR A 67 9.18 -13.97 11.79
C TYR A 67 8.00 -14.73 12.41
N TYR A 68 8.27 -15.88 13.03
CA TYR A 68 7.28 -16.58 13.84
C TYR A 68 7.03 -15.83 15.16
N ALA A 69 5.83 -15.29 15.33
CA ALA A 69 5.41 -14.51 16.49
C ALA A 69 4.86 -15.44 17.58
N GLU A 70 5.77 -16.05 18.34
CA GLU A 70 5.47 -17.03 19.38
C GLU A 70 4.47 -16.49 20.42
N ARG A 71 4.67 -15.27 20.91
CA ARG A 71 3.83 -14.69 21.96
C ARG A 71 2.45 -14.27 21.45
N LEU A 72 2.33 -13.81 20.20
CA LEU A 72 1.03 -13.60 19.56
C LEU A 72 0.29 -14.92 19.35
N THR A 73 1.00 -15.96 18.91
CA THR A 73 0.43 -17.30 18.69
C THR A 73 -0.11 -17.88 20.00
N GLU A 74 0.69 -17.84 21.06
CA GLU A 74 0.28 -18.25 22.41
C GLU A 74 -0.92 -17.44 22.93
N PHE A 75 -0.91 -16.12 22.72
CA PHE A 75 -1.99 -15.25 23.14
C PHE A 75 -3.31 -15.56 22.41
N CYS A 76 -3.25 -15.87 21.12
CA CYS A 76 -4.44 -16.20 20.34
C CYS A 76 -4.96 -17.62 20.64
N GLY A 77 -4.08 -18.55 21.03
CA GLY A 77 -4.46 -19.92 21.37
C GLY A 77 -4.98 -20.76 20.20
N GLY A 78 -4.65 -20.37 18.97
CA GLY A 78 -5.07 -21.03 17.73
C GLY A 78 -3.95 -21.00 16.68
N ALA A 79 -4.21 -20.46 15.49
CA ALA A 79 -3.26 -20.43 14.37
C ALA A 79 -1.84 -19.93 14.74
N LYS A 80 -0.82 -20.50 14.11
CA LYS A 80 0.57 -20.01 14.13
C LYS A 80 0.67 -18.73 13.30
N ILE A 81 1.16 -17.65 13.92
CA ILE A 81 1.23 -16.32 13.31
C ILE A 81 2.66 -16.03 12.85
N TYR A 82 2.81 -15.69 11.57
CA TYR A 82 4.05 -15.23 10.96
C TYR A 82 3.91 -13.77 10.52
N LEU A 83 4.90 -12.95 10.85
CA LEU A 83 4.97 -11.56 10.43
C LEU A 83 5.97 -11.43 9.29
N LYS A 84 5.51 -11.02 8.11
CA LYS A 84 6.40 -10.61 7.00
C LYS A 84 6.90 -9.19 7.27
N ARG A 85 8.19 -9.06 7.56
CA ARG A 85 8.78 -7.90 8.27
C ARG A 85 9.15 -6.73 7.36
N GLU A 86 8.21 -6.21 6.57
CA GLU A 86 8.46 -5.06 5.67
C GLU A 86 8.75 -3.75 6.41
N GLU A 87 8.51 -3.69 7.72
CA GLU A 87 8.84 -2.56 8.56
C GLU A 87 10.35 -2.37 8.78
N LEU A 88 11.14 -3.42 8.51
CA LEU A 88 12.60 -3.40 8.59
C LEU A 88 13.27 -2.87 7.33
N ASN A 89 12.53 -2.72 6.24
CA ASN A 89 13.09 -2.18 5.00
C ASN A 89 13.70 -0.79 5.22
N HIS A 90 14.68 -0.41 4.40
CA HIS A 90 15.12 0.98 4.35
C HIS A 90 13.91 1.93 4.18
N THR A 91 13.95 3.08 4.84
CA THR A 91 12.81 4.02 5.05
C THR A 91 11.71 3.56 6.02
N GLY A 92 11.58 2.25 6.29
CA GLY A 92 10.69 1.69 7.32
C GLY A 92 9.33 1.17 6.83
N ALA A 93 9.16 0.93 5.53
CA ALA A 93 7.94 0.36 4.96
C ALA A 93 8.16 -0.29 3.60
N HIS A 94 7.17 -1.07 3.15
CA HIS A 94 7.10 -1.67 1.81
C HIS A 94 7.18 -0.66 0.65
N LYS A 95 6.88 0.64 0.87
CA LYS A 95 6.82 1.66 -0.19
C LYS A 95 8.13 1.81 -0.96
N ILE A 96 9.28 1.55 -0.33
CA ILE A 96 10.59 1.64 -0.98
C ILE A 96 10.76 0.65 -2.13
N ASN A 97 10.11 -0.52 -2.09
CA ASN A 97 10.16 -1.53 -3.16
C ASN A 97 9.63 -0.94 -4.49
N ASN A 98 8.50 -0.24 -4.41
CA ASN A 98 7.92 0.45 -5.55
C ASN A 98 8.77 1.64 -6.00
N CYS A 99 9.23 2.46 -5.04
CA CYS A 99 10.00 3.66 -5.35
C CYS A 99 11.31 3.33 -6.08
N ILE A 100 12.01 2.27 -5.68
CA ILE A 100 13.24 1.86 -6.36
C ILE A 100 12.97 1.31 -7.78
N GLY A 101 11.85 0.61 -8.00
CA GLY A 101 11.47 0.17 -9.35
C GLY A 101 11.17 1.35 -10.27
N GLN A 102 10.29 2.26 -9.83
CA GLN A 102 9.87 3.40 -10.64
C GLN A 102 10.98 4.44 -10.87
N ILE A 103 11.85 4.70 -9.89
CA ILE A 103 12.95 5.65 -10.08
C ILE A 103 13.96 5.16 -11.13
N LEU A 104 14.17 3.84 -11.23
CA LEU A 104 15.02 3.25 -12.25
C LEU A 104 14.38 3.39 -13.64
N LEU A 105 13.07 3.23 -13.75
CA LEU A 105 12.33 3.55 -14.98
C LEU A 105 12.45 5.03 -15.35
N ALA A 106 12.23 5.93 -14.38
CA ALA A 106 12.37 7.38 -14.61
C ALA A 106 13.75 7.75 -15.16
N ARG A 107 14.83 7.11 -14.64
CA ARG A 107 16.19 7.29 -15.15
C ARG A 107 16.36 6.79 -16.58
N ARG A 108 15.79 5.63 -16.92
CA ARG A 108 15.83 5.08 -18.30
C ARG A 108 15.07 5.95 -19.28
N MET A 109 13.96 6.54 -18.85
CA MET A 109 13.19 7.53 -19.61
C MET A 109 13.86 8.92 -19.66
N GLY A 110 15.04 9.09 -19.04
CA GLY A 110 15.78 10.35 -19.06
C GLY A 110 15.19 11.47 -18.22
N LYS A 111 14.17 11.19 -17.39
CA LYS A 111 13.47 12.18 -16.56
C LYS A 111 14.40 12.75 -15.48
N LYS A 112 14.23 14.03 -15.17
CA LYS A 112 15.11 14.80 -14.26
C LYS A 112 14.41 15.26 -13.00
N ARG A 113 13.07 15.28 -13.04
CA ARG A 113 12.20 15.72 -11.96
C ARG A 113 11.22 14.60 -11.60
N ILE A 114 11.06 14.37 -10.31
CA ILE A 114 10.14 13.40 -9.73
C ILE A 114 9.08 14.16 -8.95
N ILE A 115 7.83 13.81 -9.20
CA ILE A 115 6.71 14.25 -8.37
C ILE A 115 6.05 13.03 -7.72
N ALA A 116 5.50 13.22 -6.52
CA ALA A 116 4.65 12.23 -5.86
C ALA A 116 3.67 12.90 -4.89
N GLU A 117 2.56 12.24 -4.62
CA GLU A 117 1.67 12.54 -3.50
C GLU A 117 2.12 11.84 -2.22
N THR A 118 1.65 12.26 -1.06
CA THR A 118 1.72 11.40 0.14
C THR A 118 0.65 11.78 1.17
N GLY A 119 0.11 10.78 1.87
CA GLY A 119 -0.77 10.93 3.05
C GLY A 119 0.06 10.79 4.32
N ALA A 120 0.19 9.57 4.86
CA ALA A 120 1.05 9.24 6.03
C ALA A 120 2.56 9.63 5.92
N GLY A 121 3.01 10.20 4.81
CA GLY A 121 4.39 10.63 4.57
C GLY A 121 5.37 9.52 4.16
N MET A 122 5.04 8.24 4.32
CA MET A 122 5.98 7.15 4.02
C MET A 122 6.33 7.03 2.54
N HIS A 123 5.35 7.24 1.64
CA HIS A 123 5.62 7.26 0.20
C HIS A 123 6.46 8.47 -0.20
N GLY A 124 6.15 9.64 0.35
CA GLY A 124 6.95 10.85 0.13
C GLY A 124 8.39 10.71 0.61
N VAL A 125 8.62 10.14 1.80
CA VAL A 125 9.97 9.84 2.31
C VAL A 125 10.71 8.84 1.43
N ALA A 126 10.04 7.78 0.98
CA ALA A 126 10.64 6.79 0.08
C ALA A 126 11.01 7.40 -1.29
N THR A 127 10.13 8.23 -1.85
CA THR A 127 10.35 8.96 -3.10
C THR A 127 11.52 9.95 -2.97
N ALA A 128 11.54 10.77 -1.92
CA ALA A 128 12.63 11.69 -1.64
C ALA A 128 13.96 10.95 -1.44
N THR A 129 13.94 9.79 -0.78
CA THR A 129 15.12 8.96 -0.55
C THR A 129 15.73 8.49 -1.87
N VAL A 130 14.92 7.91 -2.76
CA VAL A 130 15.43 7.42 -4.04
C VAL A 130 15.81 8.56 -5.00
N ALA A 131 15.07 9.67 -5.00
CA ALA A 131 15.42 10.83 -5.80
C ALA A 131 16.78 11.41 -5.36
N ALA A 132 17.01 11.56 -4.05
CA ALA A 132 18.29 11.99 -3.50
C ALA A 132 19.42 11.04 -3.90
N ARG A 133 19.19 9.72 -3.81
CA ARG A 133 20.17 8.70 -4.18
C ARG A 133 20.62 8.80 -5.64
N PHE A 134 19.74 9.23 -6.54
CA PHE A 134 20.03 9.34 -7.97
C PHE A 134 20.25 10.79 -8.45
N GLY A 135 20.27 11.76 -7.54
CA GLY A 135 20.51 13.16 -7.89
C GLY A 135 19.39 13.78 -8.74
N LEU A 136 18.15 13.38 -8.51
CA LEU A 136 16.96 13.88 -9.21
C LEU A 136 16.23 14.92 -8.36
N GLN A 137 15.64 15.92 -9.01
CA GLN A 137 14.77 16.87 -8.32
C GLN A 137 13.52 16.15 -7.82
N CYS A 138 13.06 16.46 -6.60
CA CYS A 138 11.92 15.80 -5.99
C CYS A 138 10.97 16.82 -5.41
N VAL A 139 9.70 16.75 -5.83
CA VAL A 139 8.61 17.57 -5.31
C VAL A 139 7.51 16.65 -4.78
N ILE A 140 7.13 16.84 -3.52
CA ILE A 140 6.12 16.03 -2.85
C ILE A 140 4.91 16.90 -2.54
N TYR A 141 3.74 16.49 -3.02
CA TYR A 141 2.46 17.09 -2.67
C TYR A 141 1.90 16.39 -1.42
N MET A 142 1.53 17.17 -0.42
CA MET A 142 0.99 16.65 0.84
C MET A 142 -0.10 17.57 1.37
N GLY A 143 -1.24 17.00 1.72
CA GLY A 143 -2.36 17.74 2.27
C GLY A 143 -2.01 18.41 3.61
N THR A 144 -2.55 19.60 3.89
CA THR A 144 -2.20 20.34 5.11
C THR A 144 -2.59 19.61 6.39
N THR A 145 -3.71 18.89 6.39
CA THR A 145 -4.14 18.07 7.54
C THR A 145 -3.17 16.93 7.79
N ASP A 146 -2.64 16.31 6.73
CA ASP A 146 -1.62 15.28 6.85
C ASP A 146 -0.27 15.85 7.29
N ILE A 147 0.11 17.04 6.82
CA ILE A 147 1.33 17.74 7.26
C ILE A 147 1.30 17.95 8.78
N GLU A 148 0.20 18.45 9.33
CA GLU A 148 0.03 18.67 10.77
C GLU A 148 0.20 17.37 11.57
N ARG A 149 -0.40 16.27 11.09
CA ARG A 149 -0.34 14.95 11.76
C ARG A 149 1.01 14.25 11.61
N GLN A 150 1.78 14.55 10.56
CA GLN A 150 2.95 13.77 10.13
C GLN A 150 4.23 14.61 10.00
N GLN A 151 4.42 15.58 10.90
CA GLN A 151 5.56 16.53 10.89
C GLN A 151 6.94 15.85 10.79
N ALA A 152 7.12 14.71 11.45
CA ALA A 152 8.38 13.97 11.41
C ALA A 152 8.75 13.51 9.99
N ASN A 153 7.76 13.07 9.20
CA ASN A 153 8.00 12.65 7.81
C ASN A 153 8.18 13.86 6.89
N VAL A 154 7.48 14.97 7.12
CA VAL A 154 7.73 16.24 6.40
C VAL A 154 9.18 16.70 6.57
N PHE A 155 9.69 16.66 7.81
CA PHE A 155 11.08 17.01 8.10
C PHE A 155 12.07 16.07 7.41
N ARG A 156 11.82 14.75 7.43
CA ARG A 156 12.65 13.75 6.73
C ARG A 156 12.73 14.02 5.23
N MET A 157 11.60 14.33 4.58
CA MET A 157 11.57 14.66 3.15
C MET A 157 12.44 15.89 2.83
N LYS A 158 12.33 16.96 3.62
CA LYS A 158 13.14 18.17 3.46
C LYS A 158 14.63 17.90 3.71
N LEU A 159 14.97 17.06 4.69
CA LEU A 159 16.36 16.67 4.95
C LEU A 159 17.00 15.90 3.78
N LEU A 160 16.18 15.13 3.06
CA LEU A 160 16.56 14.43 1.84
C LEU A 160 16.62 15.36 0.60
N GLY A 161 16.33 16.65 0.75
CA GLY A 161 16.39 17.64 -0.32
C GLY A 161 15.14 17.72 -1.19
N ALA A 162 14.03 17.08 -0.79
CA ALA A 162 12.77 17.23 -1.50
C ALA A 162 12.06 18.54 -1.12
N GLU A 163 11.42 19.16 -2.11
CA GLU A 163 10.44 20.22 -1.89
C GLU A 163 9.11 19.58 -1.44
N VAL A 164 8.49 20.13 -0.40
CA VAL A 164 7.18 19.67 0.08
C VAL A 164 6.17 20.80 -0.13
N ILE A 165 5.22 20.58 -1.04
CA ILE A 165 4.18 21.54 -1.40
C ILE A 165 2.91 21.22 -0.59
N PRO A 166 2.47 22.12 0.32
CA PRO A 166 1.23 21.94 1.06
C PRO A 166 0.01 22.12 0.16
N VAL A 167 -0.93 21.18 0.24
CA VAL A 167 -2.20 21.24 -0.49
C VAL A 167 -3.33 21.62 0.46
N VAL A 168 -3.90 22.80 0.23
CA VAL A 168 -5.00 23.40 1.04
C VAL A 168 -6.39 23.19 0.43
N ALA A 169 -6.45 22.64 -0.79
CA ALA A 169 -7.70 22.38 -1.48
C ALA A 169 -8.47 21.23 -0.79
N GLY A 170 -9.80 21.26 -0.88
CA GLY A 170 -10.65 20.19 -0.35
C GLY A 170 -10.53 20.03 1.16
N THR A 171 -10.27 18.79 1.60
CA THR A 171 -10.04 18.46 3.01
C THR A 171 -8.57 18.53 3.40
N GLY A 172 -7.67 18.79 2.43
CA GLY A 172 -6.24 18.83 2.68
C GLY A 172 -5.69 17.46 3.06
N THR A 173 -6.12 16.41 2.35
CA THR A 173 -5.74 15.01 2.55
C THR A 173 -5.09 14.40 1.30
N LEU A 174 -4.80 13.08 1.32
CA LEU A 174 -4.19 12.34 0.20
C LEU A 174 -4.93 12.52 -1.14
N LYS A 175 -6.27 12.55 -1.13
CA LYS A 175 -7.07 12.75 -2.35
C LYS A 175 -6.71 14.07 -3.04
N ASP A 176 -6.63 15.14 -2.27
CA ASP A 176 -6.33 16.48 -2.79
C ASP A 176 -4.87 16.59 -3.25
N ALA A 177 -3.94 15.93 -2.54
CA ALA A 177 -2.54 15.84 -2.95
C ALA A 177 -2.35 15.12 -4.29
N MET A 178 -3.12 14.05 -4.56
CA MET A 178 -3.11 13.37 -5.87
C MET A 178 -3.61 14.29 -6.99
N ASN A 179 -4.67 15.06 -6.74
CA ASN A 179 -5.22 16.00 -7.72
C ASN A 179 -4.19 17.06 -8.13
N GLU A 180 -3.47 17.64 -7.17
CA GLU A 180 -2.43 18.63 -7.45
C GLU A 180 -1.20 18.02 -8.11
N ALA A 181 -0.78 16.81 -7.73
CA ALA A 181 0.30 16.10 -8.42
C ALA A 181 -0.05 15.80 -9.89
N LEU A 182 -1.28 15.38 -10.19
CA LEU A 182 -1.74 15.16 -11.57
C LEU A 182 -1.75 16.47 -12.38
N ARG A 183 -2.17 17.60 -11.77
CA ARG A 183 -2.15 18.93 -12.40
C ARG A 183 -0.74 19.40 -12.73
N ASP A 184 0.21 19.19 -11.81
CA ASP A 184 1.63 19.46 -12.08
C ASP A 184 2.12 18.60 -13.24
N TRP A 185 1.77 17.31 -13.25
CA TRP A 185 2.23 16.41 -14.29
C TRP A 185 1.78 16.84 -15.68
N VAL A 186 0.53 17.29 -15.82
CA VAL A 186 -0.01 17.86 -17.07
C VAL A 186 0.75 19.11 -17.51
N THR A 187 1.29 19.88 -16.57
CA THR A 187 1.99 21.14 -16.84
C THR A 187 3.47 20.92 -17.19
N ASN A 188 4.11 19.88 -16.63
CA ASN A 188 5.56 19.63 -16.72
C ASN A 188 5.89 18.30 -17.42
N VAL A 189 5.23 18.00 -18.54
CA VAL A 189 5.24 16.66 -19.16
C VAL A 189 6.62 16.16 -19.64
N ASP A 190 7.48 17.06 -20.12
CA ASP A 190 8.70 16.67 -20.84
C ASP A 190 9.78 16.10 -19.91
N ASP A 191 9.97 16.67 -18.72
CA ASP A 191 11.09 16.37 -17.82
C ASP A 191 10.69 15.65 -16.52
N THR A 192 9.38 15.55 -16.26
CA THR A 192 8.83 15.05 -14.99
C THR A 192 8.31 13.60 -15.11
N PHE A 193 8.61 12.80 -14.10
CA PHE A 193 8.05 11.49 -13.87
C PHE A 193 7.14 11.54 -12.63
N TYR A 194 5.90 11.07 -12.76
CA TYR A 194 4.99 10.92 -11.63
C TYR A 194 5.16 9.54 -10.97
N LEU A 195 5.65 9.52 -9.74
CA LEU A 195 5.90 8.30 -8.98
C LEU A 195 4.71 7.97 -8.08
N ILE A 196 3.71 7.25 -8.62
CA ILE A 196 2.49 6.87 -7.89
C ILE A 196 2.80 5.87 -6.78
N GLY A 197 2.22 6.08 -5.60
CA GLY A 197 2.54 5.35 -4.37
C GLY A 197 1.78 4.06 -4.10
N THR A 198 0.84 3.67 -4.94
CA THR A 198 0.01 2.48 -4.71
C THR A 198 -0.44 1.80 -6.01
N VAL A 199 -1.06 0.62 -5.93
CA VAL A 199 -1.60 -0.16 -7.07
C VAL A 199 -2.91 0.42 -7.61
N ALA A 200 -3.02 1.74 -7.68
CA ALA A 200 -4.15 2.47 -8.25
C ALA A 200 -3.65 3.41 -9.36
N GLY A 201 -4.56 4.19 -9.93
CA GLY A 201 -4.26 5.08 -11.04
C GLY A 201 -4.34 4.40 -12.41
N PRO A 202 -4.08 5.14 -13.49
CA PRO A 202 -4.22 4.62 -14.84
C PRO A 202 -3.18 3.53 -15.12
N HIS A 203 -3.54 2.56 -15.97
CA HIS A 203 -2.57 1.61 -16.50
C HIS A 203 -1.41 2.36 -17.20
N PRO A 204 -0.13 2.07 -16.92
CA PRO A 204 0.40 0.81 -16.37
C PRO A 204 0.59 0.76 -14.84
N TYR A 205 0.29 1.83 -14.10
CA TYR A 205 0.65 1.93 -12.68
C TYR A 205 0.18 0.77 -11.80
N PRO A 206 -1.09 0.30 -11.85
CA PRO A 206 -1.52 -0.83 -11.02
C PRO A 206 -0.67 -2.08 -11.20
N ALA A 207 -0.41 -2.49 -12.44
CA ALA A 207 0.39 -3.67 -12.76
C ALA A 207 1.87 -3.45 -12.40
N MET A 208 2.43 -2.28 -12.75
CA MET A 208 3.82 -1.92 -12.46
C MET A 208 4.12 -1.90 -10.97
N VAL A 209 3.28 -1.22 -10.18
CA VAL A 209 3.45 -1.14 -8.73
C VAL A 209 3.33 -2.52 -8.10
N ARG A 210 2.37 -3.35 -8.57
CA ARG A 210 2.23 -4.73 -8.09
C ARG A 210 3.48 -5.55 -8.40
N ASP A 211 4.05 -5.45 -9.59
CA ASP A 211 5.22 -6.24 -9.98
C ASP A 211 6.45 -5.86 -9.14
N PHE A 212 6.64 -4.58 -8.83
CA PHE A 212 7.69 -4.13 -7.92
C PHE A 212 7.45 -4.51 -6.45
N GLN A 213 6.20 -4.69 -6.04
CA GLN A 213 5.85 -5.16 -4.69
C GLN A 213 5.80 -6.69 -4.57
N ALA A 214 5.68 -7.43 -5.67
CA ALA A 214 5.54 -8.90 -5.68
C ALA A 214 6.75 -9.63 -5.07
N VAL A 215 7.87 -8.94 -4.87
CA VAL A 215 9.01 -9.44 -4.10
C VAL A 215 8.62 -9.86 -2.68
N ILE A 216 7.62 -9.20 -2.08
CA ILE A 216 7.12 -9.52 -0.72
C ILE A 216 6.60 -10.96 -0.70
N GLY A 217 5.64 -11.29 -1.57
CA GLY A 217 5.04 -12.62 -1.62
C GLY A 217 5.99 -13.70 -2.14
N LYS A 218 6.92 -13.35 -3.05
CA LYS A 218 7.95 -14.29 -3.53
C LYS A 218 8.84 -14.75 -2.38
N GLU A 219 9.36 -13.80 -1.61
CA GLU A 219 10.15 -14.12 -0.43
C GLU A 219 9.33 -14.87 0.63
N THR A 220 8.08 -14.45 0.90
CA THR A 220 7.21 -15.15 1.83
C THR A 220 7.01 -16.61 1.42
N ARG A 221 6.78 -16.90 0.14
CA ARG A 221 6.63 -18.27 -0.35
C ARG A 221 7.88 -19.09 -0.06
N ASP A 222 9.05 -18.59 -0.44
CA ASP A 222 10.32 -19.29 -0.24
C ASP A 222 10.60 -19.51 1.25
N GLN A 223 10.34 -18.50 2.08
CA GLN A 223 10.53 -18.53 3.53
C GLN A 223 9.56 -19.49 4.23
N MET A 224 8.30 -19.59 3.79
CA MET A 224 7.34 -20.56 4.34
C MET A 224 7.73 -22.00 3.99
N LEU A 225 8.20 -22.24 2.76
CA LEU A 225 8.70 -23.55 2.36
C LEU A 225 9.95 -23.95 3.16
N ASP A 226 10.84 -23.01 3.46
CA ASP A 226 12.03 -23.25 4.28
C ASP A 226 11.69 -23.52 5.76
N GLN A 227 10.82 -22.71 6.37
CA GLN A 227 10.51 -22.79 7.80
C GLN A 227 9.51 -23.90 8.15
N GLU A 228 8.50 -24.14 7.30
CA GLU A 228 7.37 -25.03 7.60
C GLU A 228 7.20 -26.17 6.59
N GLY A 229 8.00 -26.21 5.52
CA GLY A 229 7.94 -27.27 4.50
C GLY A 229 6.68 -27.23 3.63
N ARG A 230 5.82 -26.21 3.78
CA ARG A 230 4.56 -26.06 3.04
C ARG A 230 4.16 -24.58 2.89
N LEU A 231 3.19 -24.31 2.03
CA LEU A 231 2.59 -22.99 1.87
C LEU A 231 1.77 -22.60 3.11
N PRO A 232 1.58 -21.29 3.37
CA PRO A 232 0.69 -20.84 4.43
C PRO A 232 -0.77 -21.20 4.11
N ASP A 233 -1.59 -21.35 5.14
CA ASP A 233 -3.03 -21.60 4.98
C ASP A 233 -3.77 -20.29 4.70
N SER A 234 -3.32 -19.16 5.27
CA SER A 234 -3.91 -17.85 5.03
C SER A 234 -2.91 -16.70 4.98
N LEU A 235 -3.19 -15.70 4.14
CA LEU A 235 -2.45 -14.44 4.03
C LEU A 235 -3.35 -13.26 4.44
N VAL A 236 -2.82 -12.35 5.26
CA VAL A 236 -3.55 -11.16 5.73
C VAL A 236 -2.74 -9.90 5.48
N ALA A 237 -3.36 -8.86 4.91
CA ALA A 237 -2.73 -7.56 4.71
C ALA A 237 -3.75 -6.41 4.74
N CYS A 238 -3.31 -5.22 5.16
CA CYS A 238 -4.16 -4.03 5.19
C CYS A 238 -4.31 -3.40 3.80
N ILE A 239 -5.42 -2.71 3.58
CA ILE A 239 -5.86 -2.18 2.31
C ILE A 239 -6.19 -0.68 2.46
N GLY A 240 -5.30 0.16 1.95
CA GLY A 240 -5.65 1.50 1.48
C GLY A 240 -5.83 1.42 -0.04
N GLY A 241 -4.91 2.00 -0.80
CA GLY A 241 -4.84 1.72 -2.25
C GLY A 241 -4.38 0.29 -2.62
N GLY A 242 -3.83 -0.49 -1.67
CA GLY A 242 -3.61 -1.94 -1.83
C GLY A 242 -2.18 -2.45 -2.15
N SER A 243 -1.16 -1.59 -2.27
CA SER A 243 0.13 -2.03 -2.83
C SER A 243 0.89 -3.08 -2.00
N ASN A 244 0.84 -2.98 -0.67
CA ASN A 244 1.47 -3.98 0.21
C ASN A 244 0.76 -5.34 0.09
N ALA A 245 -0.57 -5.31 -0.01
CA ALA A 245 -1.40 -6.50 -0.08
C ALA A 245 -1.22 -7.22 -1.40
N MET A 246 -1.30 -6.52 -2.54
CA MET A 246 -0.96 -7.11 -3.84
C MET A 246 0.46 -7.65 -3.90
N GLY A 247 1.43 -6.98 -3.27
CA GLY A 247 2.79 -7.49 -3.16
C GLY A 247 2.87 -8.85 -2.46
N LEU A 248 2.11 -9.04 -1.37
CA LEU A 248 2.03 -10.31 -0.65
C LEU A 248 1.19 -11.35 -1.41
N PHE A 249 0.03 -10.96 -1.93
CA PHE A 249 -0.99 -11.87 -2.46
C PHE A 249 -0.68 -12.39 -3.86
N HIS A 250 -0.11 -11.54 -4.73
CA HIS A 250 0.02 -11.84 -6.14
C HIS A 250 0.72 -13.19 -6.43
N PRO A 251 1.82 -13.55 -5.74
CA PRO A 251 2.46 -14.84 -5.93
C PRO A 251 1.62 -16.05 -5.53
N PHE A 252 0.52 -15.90 -4.78
CA PHE A 252 -0.34 -16.96 -4.25
C PHE A 252 -1.74 -17.02 -4.90
N LEU A 253 -2.03 -16.18 -5.90
CA LEU A 253 -3.38 -16.09 -6.47
C LEU A 253 -3.85 -17.40 -7.11
N ASP A 254 -2.94 -18.21 -7.65
CA ASP A 254 -3.27 -19.50 -8.28
C ASP A 254 -3.36 -20.65 -7.27
N ASP A 255 -2.86 -20.47 -6.04
CA ASP A 255 -2.89 -21.48 -4.99
C ASP A 255 -4.24 -21.41 -4.27
N THR A 256 -5.24 -22.10 -4.81
CA THR A 256 -6.63 -22.07 -4.30
C THR A 256 -6.78 -22.59 -2.88
N SER A 257 -5.78 -23.29 -2.34
CA SER A 257 -5.73 -23.73 -0.94
C SER A 257 -5.32 -22.63 0.03
N VAL A 258 -4.80 -21.49 -0.47
CA VAL A 258 -4.36 -20.36 0.35
C VAL A 258 -5.48 -19.33 0.41
N GLU A 259 -6.04 -19.15 1.59
CA GLU A 259 -6.99 -18.08 1.88
C GLU A 259 -6.28 -16.72 1.83
N ILE A 260 -6.91 -15.72 1.25
CA ILE A 260 -6.32 -14.39 1.08
C ILE A 260 -7.31 -13.36 1.60
N ILE A 261 -6.87 -12.56 2.57
CA ILE A 261 -7.70 -11.64 3.34
C ILE A 261 -7.13 -10.22 3.27
N GLY A 262 -7.85 -9.31 2.64
CA GLY A 262 -7.58 -7.87 2.65
C GLY A 262 -8.39 -7.15 3.73
N VAL A 263 -7.76 -6.28 4.50
CA VAL A 263 -8.41 -5.56 5.61
C VAL A 263 -8.47 -4.06 5.33
N GLU A 264 -9.67 -3.54 5.05
CA GLU A 264 -9.92 -2.11 4.88
C GLU A 264 -10.13 -1.39 6.24
N ALA A 265 -10.01 -0.07 6.27
CA ALA A 265 -10.30 0.71 7.47
C ALA A 265 -11.79 1.06 7.55
N ALA A 266 -12.45 0.59 8.61
CA ALA A 266 -13.84 0.93 8.94
C ALA A 266 -13.96 2.28 9.67
N GLY A 267 -12.85 2.95 10.02
CA GLY A 267 -12.88 4.22 10.75
C GLY A 267 -13.70 4.11 12.04
N TYR A 268 -14.76 4.90 12.16
CA TYR A 268 -15.69 4.85 13.30
C TYR A 268 -16.81 3.82 13.16
N GLY A 269 -16.80 3.02 12.10
CA GLY A 269 -17.85 2.07 11.72
C GLY A 269 -18.40 2.40 10.33
N ILE A 270 -18.65 1.38 9.51
CA ILE A 270 -19.14 1.57 8.12
C ILE A 270 -20.49 2.30 8.12
N GLU A 271 -21.38 1.92 9.04
CA GLU A 271 -22.70 2.50 9.23
C GLU A 271 -22.70 3.99 9.58
N THR A 272 -21.56 4.52 10.04
CA THR A 272 -21.42 5.94 10.38
C THR A 272 -21.15 6.83 9.15
N GLY A 273 -20.80 6.21 8.01
CA GLY A 273 -20.30 6.90 6.83
C GLY A 273 -18.89 7.51 7.00
N LYS A 274 -18.23 7.30 8.14
CA LYS A 274 -16.86 7.77 8.42
C LYS A 274 -15.89 6.59 8.43
N HIS A 275 -15.60 6.09 7.24
CA HIS A 275 -14.72 4.95 6.98
C HIS A 275 -13.91 5.15 5.69
N ALA A 276 -12.96 4.25 5.43
CA ALA A 276 -12.22 4.17 4.16
C ALA A 276 -12.40 2.80 3.46
N ALA A 277 -13.41 2.03 3.87
CA ALA A 277 -13.72 0.71 3.30
C ALA A 277 -14.46 0.82 1.95
N SER A 278 -13.69 0.94 0.86
CA SER A 278 -14.20 1.19 -0.49
C SER A 278 -14.91 -0.03 -1.09
N LEU A 279 -14.45 -1.25 -0.82
CA LEU A 279 -15.12 -2.46 -1.29
C LEU A 279 -16.35 -2.80 -0.44
N ASN A 280 -16.27 -2.59 0.88
CA ASN A 280 -17.36 -2.96 1.79
C ASN A 280 -18.47 -1.90 1.91
N GLY A 281 -18.18 -0.63 1.60
CA GLY A 281 -19.15 0.47 1.73
C GLY A 281 -19.20 1.42 0.54
N GLY A 282 -18.54 1.08 -0.58
CA GLY A 282 -18.55 1.87 -1.80
C GLY A 282 -19.15 1.14 -3.00
N GLU A 283 -18.97 1.71 -4.18
CA GLU A 283 -19.53 1.20 -5.42
C GLU A 283 -18.61 1.47 -6.63
N PRO A 284 -18.81 0.76 -7.77
CA PRO A 284 -17.99 0.95 -8.95
C PRO A 284 -18.14 2.35 -9.59
N GLY A 285 -17.01 3.03 -9.79
CA GLY A 285 -16.94 4.29 -10.52
C GLY A 285 -15.53 4.58 -11.02
N VAL A 286 -15.22 5.84 -11.34
CA VAL A 286 -13.92 6.26 -11.89
C VAL A 286 -13.29 7.29 -10.96
N LEU A 287 -12.10 6.97 -10.45
CA LEU A 287 -11.33 7.86 -9.58
C LEU A 287 -9.85 7.80 -9.95
N HIS A 288 -9.19 8.96 -9.99
CA HIS A 288 -7.74 9.09 -10.18
C HIS A 288 -7.14 8.31 -11.37
N GLY A 289 -7.89 8.12 -12.45
CA GLY A 289 -7.39 7.52 -13.69
C GLY A 289 -7.75 6.05 -13.92
N ASN A 290 -8.49 5.41 -13.00
CA ASN A 290 -8.97 4.04 -13.19
C ASN A 290 -10.43 3.86 -12.78
N ARG A 291 -11.09 2.89 -13.41
CA ARG A 291 -12.37 2.33 -12.95
C ARG A 291 -12.12 1.38 -11.78
N THR A 292 -12.79 1.59 -10.65
CA THR A 292 -12.59 0.83 -9.41
C THR A 292 -13.81 0.94 -8.49
N PHE A 293 -13.77 0.32 -7.31
CA PHE A 293 -14.68 0.66 -6.21
C PHE A 293 -14.19 1.92 -5.49
N LEU A 294 -15.14 2.79 -5.13
CA LEU A 294 -14.87 4.00 -4.36
C LEU A 294 -16.08 4.44 -3.53
N LEU A 295 -15.83 5.32 -2.56
CA LEU A 295 -16.85 5.99 -1.79
C LEU A 295 -17.38 7.21 -2.56
N GLN A 296 -18.65 7.17 -2.93
CA GLN A 296 -19.33 8.26 -3.63
C GLN A 296 -20.81 8.35 -3.22
N ASP A 297 -21.43 9.50 -3.46
CA ASP A 297 -22.87 9.70 -3.27
C ASP A 297 -23.68 9.37 -4.55
N ASP A 298 -25.01 9.49 -4.45
CA ASP A 298 -25.95 9.20 -5.55
C ASP A 298 -25.72 10.07 -6.81
N ASP A 299 -25.04 11.22 -6.67
CA ASP A 299 -24.67 12.12 -7.77
C ASP A 299 -23.26 11.81 -8.33
N GLY A 300 -22.60 10.77 -7.82
CA GLY A 300 -21.25 10.36 -8.18
C GLY A 300 -20.16 11.30 -7.65
N GLN A 301 -20.45 12.11 -6.62
CA GLN A 301 -19.44 12.93 -5.96
C GLN A 301 -18.66 12.09 -4.95
N ILE A 302 -17.34 12.28 -4.93
CA ILE A 302 -16.45 11.52 -4.05
C ILE A 302 -16.71 11.91 -2.59
N ILE A 303 -17.06 10.91 -1.77
CA ILE A 303 -17.17 11.05 -0.32
C ILE A 303 -15.76 10.98 0.28
N ASP A 304 -15.46 11.88 1.21
CA ASP A 304 -14.17 11.85 1.90
C ASP A 304 -14.08 10.63 2.83
N ALA A 305 -12.98 9.90 2.71
CA ALA A 305 -12.69 8.77 3.57
C ALA A 305 -12.35 9.22 5.01
N HIS A 306 -12.40 8.26 5.93
CA HIS A 306 -11.90 8.46 7.28
C HIS A 306 -11.22 7.20 7.83
N SER A 307 -10.04 7.39 8.42
CA SER A 307 -9.38 6.43 9.29
C SER A 307 -8.40 7.15 10.23
N ILE A 308 -8.16 6.59 11.42
CA ILE A 308 -7.04 6.99 12.27
C ILE A 308 -5.67 6.81 11.56
N SER A 309 -5.61 5.89 10.60
CA SER A 309 -4.41 5.61 9.82
C SER A 309 -4.42 6.38 8.50
N ALA A 310 -3.58 7.43 8.40
CA ALA A 310 -3.46 8.25 7.19
C ALA A 310 -3.01 7.47 5.93
N GLY A 311 -2.46 6.26 6.06
CA GLY A 311 -2.10 5.41 4.93
C GLY A 311 -3.26 4.56 4.38
N LEU A 312 -4.35 4.42 5.15
CA LEU A 312 -5.58 3.75 4.75
C LEU A 312 -6.71 4.75 4.43
N ASP A 313 -6.54 6.02 4.77
CA ASP A 313 -7.48 7.12 4.52
C ASP A 313 -7.54 7.50 3.03
N TYR A 314 -8.10 6.62 2.21
CA TYR A 314 -8.25 6.78 0.77
C TYR A 314 -9.62 6.26 0.34
N PRO A 315 -10.44 7.05 -0.39
CA PRO A 315 -11.82 6.67 -0.73
C PRO A 315 -11.93 5.73 -1.93
N GLY A 316 -10.82 5.17 -2.42
CA GLY A 316 -10.84 4.21 -3.53
C GLY A 316 -9.94 3.03 -3.26
N ILE A 317 -9.84 2.14 -4.25
CA ILE A 317 -8.96 0.96 -4.17
C ILE A 317 -8.29 0.67 -5.52
N GLY A 318 -7.18 -0.08 -5.49
CA GLY A 318 -6.55 -0.59 -6.71
C GLY A 318 -7.47 -1.50 -7.54
N PRO A 319 -7.45 -1.40 -8.88
CA PRO A 319 -8.40 -2.12 -9.74
C PRO A 319 -8.17 -3.64 -9.76
N GLU A 320 -6.95 -4.12 -9.51
CA GLU A 320 -6.67 -5.56 -9.36
C GLU A 320 -7.38 -6.12 -8.11
N HIS A 321 -7.46 -5.35 -7.03
CA HIS A 321 -8.24 -5.73 -5.85
C HIS A 321 -9.75 -5.75 -6.13
N ALA A 322 -10.28 -4.73 -6.82
CA ALA A 322 -11.68 -4.68 -7.24
C ALA A 322 -12.07 -5.90 -8.09
N TRP A 323 -11.22 -6.29 -9.03
CA TRP A 323 -11.42 -7.50 -9.82
C TRP A 323 -11.36 -8.78 -8.97
N LEU A 324 -10.39 -8.90 -8.07
CA LEU A 324 -10.24 -10.05 -7.18
C LEU A 324 -11.42 -10.18 -6.20
N HIS A 325 -12.03 -9.06 -5.80
CA HIS A 325 -13.29 -9.05 -5.05
C HIS A 325 -14.43 -9.60 -5.91
N ASP A 326 -14.61 -9.07 -7.12
CA ASP A 326 -15.73 -9.42 -8.02
C ASP A 326 -15.75 -10.92 -8.37
N ILE A 327 -14.57 -11.53 -8.55
CA ILE A 327 -14.47 -12.97 -8.81
C ILE A 327 -14.42 -13.84 -7.54
N GLY A 328 -14.42 -13.23 -6.35
CA GLY A 328 -14.39 -13.93 -5.07
C GLY A 328 -13.08 -14.64 -4.73
N ARG A 329 -11.93 -14.21 -5.29
CA ARG A 329 -10.62 -14.84 -5.00
C ARG A 329 -10.06 -14.37 -3.65
N VAL A 330 -10.29 -13.11 -3.29
CA VAL A 330 -9.81 -12.48 -2.06
C VAL A 330 -11.01 -12.09 -1.22
N GLU A 331 -10.98 -12.44 0.06
CA GLU A 331 -11.93 -11.95 1.04
C GLU A 331 -11.52 -10.55 1.49
N TYR A 332 -12.45 -9.61 1.50
CA TYR A 332 -12.21 -8.27 2.02
C TYR A 332 -13.08 -8.04 3.25
N THR A 333 -12.43 -7.68 4.35
CA THR A 333 -13.05 -7.37 5.64
C THR A 333 -12.65 -5.95 6.05
N SER A 334 -13.15 -5.49 7.20
CA SER A 334 -12.90 -4.15 7.69
C SER A 334 -12.65 -4.13 9.20
N VAL A 335 -11.81 -3.20 9.65
CA VAL A 335 -11.41 -3.03 11.05
C VAL A 335 -11.60 -1.58 11.48
N THR A 336 -12.19 -1.36 12.65
CA THR A 336 -12.40 0.00 13.19
C THR A 336 -11.11 0.58 13.77
N ASP A 337 -11.10 1.90 13.97
CA ASP A 337 -9.96 2.60 14.56
C ASP A 337 -9.62 2.06 15.97
N GLU A 338 -10.64 1.75 16.78
CA GLU A 338 -10.46 1.19 18.13
C GLU A 338 -9.82 -0.21 18.10
N GLU A 339 -10.27 -1.07 17.17
CA GLU A 339 -9.73 -2.41 16.99
C GLU A 339 -8.27 -2.36 16.52
N ALA A 340 -7.94 -1.44 15.61
CA ALA A 340 -6.58 -1.23 15.14
C ALA A 340 -5.66 -0.71 16.26
N LEU A 341 -6.13 0.19 17.11
CA LEU A 341 -5.38 0.70 18.26
C LEU A 341 -5.12 -0.38 19.32
N ASP A 342 -6.12 -1.20 19.63
CA ASP A 342 -5.94 -2.34 20.52
C ASP A 342 -4.92 -3.35 19.95
N ALA A 343 -5.01 -3.65 18.65
CA ALA A 343 -4.05 -4.51 17.97
C ALA A 343 -2.62 -3.95 17.97
N PHE A 344 -2.48 -2.63 17.75
CA PHE A 344 -1.22 -1.91 17.86
C PHE A 344 -0.59 -2.12 19.25
N HIS A 345 -1.37 -1.91 20.33
CA HIS A 345 -0.89 -2.08 21.70
C HIS A 345 -0.54 -3.54 22.03
N LYS A 346 -1.33 -4.50 21.56
CA LYS A 346 -1.04 -5.93 21.72
C LYS A 346 0.27 -6.31 21.07
N CYS A 347 0.50 -5.91 19.81
CA CYS A 347 1.75 -6.17 19.10
C CYS A 347 2.97 -5.59 19.85
N CYS A 348 2.85 -4.35 20.33
CA CYS A 348 3.91 -3.71 21.12
C CYS A 348 4.25 -4.50 22.39
N ARG A 349 3.24 -4.95 23.15
CA ARG A 349 3.44 -5.60 24.46
C ARG A 349 3.82 -7.08 24.34
N LEU A 350 3.33 -7.76 23.29
CA LEU A 350 3.54 -9.19 23.09
C LEU A 350 4.83 -9.45 22.29
N GLU A 351 5.18 -8.64 21.31
CA GLU A 351 6.35 -8.91 20.46
C GLU A 351 7.45 -7.85 20.57
N GLY A 352 7.22 -6.74 21.27
CA GLY A 352 8.19 -5.64 21.30
C GLY A 352 8.36 -4.97 19.94
N ILE A 353 7.39 -5.14 19.04
CA ILE A 353 7.37 -4.54 17.72
C ILE A 353 6.35 -3.41 17.74
N ILE A 354 6.75 -2.23 17.27
CA ILE A 354 5.86 -1.07 17.13
C ILE A 354 5.37 -1.03 15.67
N PRO A 355 4.19 -1.59 15.34
CA PRO A 355 3.71 -1.63 13.98
C PRO A 355 3.18 -0.27 13.54
N ALA A 356 3.18 0.02 12.24
CA ALA A 356 2.38 1.13 11.72
C ALA A 356 0.89 0.89 11.98
N LEU A 357 0.09 1.94 12.19
CA LEU A 357 -1.36 1.81 12.39
C LEU A 357 -2.05 1.12 11.20
N GLU A 358 -1.51 1.28 9.99
CA GLU A 358 -1.93 0.55 8.79
C GLU A 358 -1.81 -0.96 9.01
N SER A 359 -0.62 -1.42 9.44
CA SER A 359 -0.34 -2.84 9.70
C SER A 359 -1.14 -3.36 10.89
N ALA A 360 -1.47 -2.49 11.85
CA ALA A 360 -2.30 -2.84 13.00
C ALA A 360 -3.73 -3.22 12.60
N HIS A 361 -4.26 -2.71 11.48
CA HIS A 361 -5.55 -3.18 10.96
C HIS A 361 -5.50 -4.65 10.55
N ALA A 362 -4.42 -5.07 9.85
CA ALA A 362 -4.22 -6.48 9.50
C ALA A 362 -4.09 -7.36 10.75
N LEU A 363 -3.38 -6.88 11.78
CA LEU A 363 -3.24 -7.58 13.06
C LEU A 363 -4.56 -7.67 13.84
N ALA A 364 -5.42 -6.66 13.77
CA ALA A 364 -6.73 -6.71 14.43
C ALA A 364 -7.59 -7.84 13.86
N GLU A 365 -7.57 -8.03 12.53
CA GLU A 365 -8.26 -9.16 11.90
C GLU A 365 -7.67 -10.51 12.33
N VAL A 366 -6.35 -10.59 12.46
CA VAL A 366 -5.66 -11.78 12.98
C VAL A 366 -6.13 -12.10 14.39
N PHE A 367 -6.27 -11.10 15.27
CA PHE A 367 -6.77 -11.31 16.64
C PHE A 367 -8.23 -11.78 16.69
N LYS A 368 -9.05 -11.47 15.68
CA LYS A 368 -10.41 -11.99 15.56
C LYS A 368 -10.42 -13.44 15.07
N ARG A 369 -9.61 -13.76 14.05
CA ARG A 369 -9.65 -15.07 13.36
C ARG A 369 -8.79 -16.15 14.00
N ALA A 370 -7.54 -15.84 14.33
CA ALA A 370 -6.55 -16.81 14.78
C ALA A 370 -7.04 -17.71 15.93
N PRO A 371 -7.78 -17.23 16.94
CA PRO A 371 -8.31 -18.08 18.02
C PRO A 371 -9.33 -19.14 17.59
N THR A 372 -9.95 -18.96 16.42
CA THR A 372 -10.98 -19.87 15.89
C THR A 372 -10.41 -20.94 14.95
N LEU A 373 -9.11 -20.84 14.63
CA LEU A 373 -8.43 -21.69 13.66
C LEU A 373 -7.61 -22.78 14.36
N PRO A 374 -7.35 -23.92 13.68
CA PRO A 374 -6.51 -24.99 14.21
C PRO A 374 -5.11 -24.51 14.61
N ALA A 375 -4.52 -25.14 15.62
CA ALA A 375 -3.19 -24.79 16.12
C ALA A 375 -2.06 -25.01 15.10
N ASP A 376 -2.28 -25.83 14.08
CA ASP A 376 -1.35 -26.07 12.97
C ASP A 376 -1.61 -25.19 11.74
N HIS A 377 -2.63 -24.32 11.78
CA HIS A 377 -2.91 -23.34 10.73
C HIS A 377 -1.81 -22.28 10.65
N LEU A 378 -1.23 -22.07 9.48
CA LEU A 378 -0.14 -21.13 9.22
C LEU A 378 -0.69 -19.84 8.62
N MET A 379 -0.71 -18.78 9.43
CA MET A 379 -1.21 -17.46 9.05
C MET A 379 -0.05 -16.49 8.87
N VAL A 380 0.11 -15.92 7.67
CA VAL A 380 1.09 -14.88 7.40
C VAL A 380 0.42 -13.51 7.34
N VAL A 381 0.98 -12.55 8.06
CA VAL A 381 0.51 -11.16 8.12
C VAL A 381 1.58 -10.25 7.53
N ASN A 382 1.19 -9.36 6.61
CA ASN A 382 2.12 -8.35 6.11
C ASN A 382 2.29 -7.21 7.12
N LEU A 383 3.45 -7.13 7.78
CA LEU A 383 3.78 -6.00 8.64
C LEU A 383 4.34 -4.85 7.79
N SER A 384 3.43 -4.19 7.08
CA SER A 384 3.71 -3.30 5.94
C SER A 384 4.62 -2.09 6.22
N GLY A 385 4.83 -1.74 7.49
CA GLY A 385 5.62 -0.59 7.93
C GLY A 385 5.67 -0.44 9.46
N ARG A 386 6.60 0.41 9.93
CA ARG A 386 6.87 0.64 11.36
C ARG A 386 6.12 1.85 11.88
N GLY A 387 5.77 1.81 13.17
CA GLY A 387 4.90 2.79 13.81
C GLY A 387 5.57 4.04 14.33
N ASP A 388 6.86 4.29 14.07
CA ASP A 388 7.54 5.52 14.55
C ASP A 388 6.79 6.80 14.17
N LYS A 389 6.13 6.80 13.00
CA LYS A 389 5.35 7.94 12.50
C LYS A 389 4.03 8.15 13.26
N ASP A 390 3.51 7.10 13.89
CA ASP A 390 2.18 7.08 14.49
C ASP A 390 2.21 7.44 15.98
N MET A 391 3.38 7.70 16.55
CA MET A 391 3.55 7.89 18.00
C MET A 391 2.73 9.08 18.52
N GLN A 392 2.69 10.19 17.78
CA GLN A 392 1.91 11.36 18.20
C GLN A 392 0.41 11.09 18.19
N THR A 393 -0.09 10.42 17.14
CA THR A 393 -1.50 10.01 17.04
C THR A 393 -1.89 9.09 18.19
N VAL A 394 -1.06 8.07 18.47
CA VAL A 394 -1.32 7.12 19.56
C VAL A 394 -1.26 7.81 20.93
N MET A 395 -0.27 8.67 21.17
CA MET A 395 -0.18 9.44 22.43
C MET A 395 -1.42 10.30 22.66
N HIS A 396 -1.87 11.04 21.64
CA HIS A 396 -3.04 11.90 21.76
C HIS A 396 -4.31 11.11 22.10
N HIS A 397 -4.51 9.96 21.43
CA HIS A 397 -5.65 9.10 21.69
C HIS A 397 -5.61 8.48 23.10
N MET A 398 -4.42 8.10 23.58
CA MET A 398 -4.23 7.60 24.94
C MET A 398 -4.56 8.66 26.01
N GLU A 399 -4.21 9.93 25.77
CA GLU A 399 -4.50 11.05 26.68
C GLU A 399 -6.01 11.33 26.76
N GLN A 400 -6.70 11.36 25.62
CA GLN A 400 -8.16 11.54 25.56
C GLN A 400 -8.91 10.42 26.29
N SER A 401 -8.52 9.17 26.05
CA SER A 401 -9.10 7.99 26.73
C SER A 401 -8.91 8.01 28.26
N GLN A 402 -7.88 8.69 28.76
CA GLN A 402 -7.66 8.84 30.21
C GLN A 402 -8.53 9.96 30.81
N GLN A 403 -8.79 11.02 30.03
CA GLN A 403 -9.65 12.13 30.44
C GLN A 403 -11.12 11.72 30.47
N GLU A 404 -11.59 10.87 29.55
CA GLU A 404 -12.98 10.37 29.55
C GLU A 404 -13.29 9.37 30.67
N LYS A 405 -12.25 8.79 31.28
CA LYS A 405 -12.36 7.86 32.42
C LYS A 405 -12.35 8.57 33.78
N HIS A 406 -12.10 9.89 33.81
CA HIS A 406 -12.15 10.74 35.00
C HIS A 406 -13.37 11.66 34.93
#